data_AF-A0A8T0XDT0-F1
#
_entry.id   AF-A0A8T0XDT0-F1
#
_cell.length_a   1.000
_cell.length_b   1.000
_cell.length_c   1.000
_cell.angle_alpha   90.00
_cell.angle_beta   90.00
_cell.angle_gamma   90.00
#
_symmetry.space_group_name_H-M   'P 1'
#
loop_
_entity.id
_entity.type
_entity.pdbx_description
1 polymer ?
#
loop_
_entity_poly.entity_id
_entity_poly.type
_entity_poly.pdbx_seq_one_letter_code
_entity_poly.pdbx_strand_id
1 'polypeptide(L)'
;MADLRALWGTCRFMRRVCSNPEVSWRINLGRVSSSNRWRNTIAYQALLHRLTNIGNPEACFITGMQDVFPGPVFTAPGPDLDENLERAAAGNHKAAAYVAAVLLYMDNGNAGIDATARQYMRQAATTGEEDSVVAPAGDRGTMWLEHLSCRRTA
;
A
#
# COMPACT_ATOMS: atom_id res chain seq x y z
N MET A 1 27.61 22.44 -10.26
CA MET A 1 26.59 23.42 -9.81
C MET A 1 25.23 23.24 -10.51
N ALA A 2 25.16 23.03 -11.83
CA ALA A 2 23.89 22.76 -12.54
C ALA A 2 23.21 21.44 -12.11
N ASP A 3 24.01 20.41 -11.82
CA ASP A 3 23.56 19.07 -11.43
C ASP A 3 22.75 19.05 -10.11
N LEU A 4 23.22 19.80 -9.10
CA LEU A 4 22.51 19.94 -7.82
C LEU A 4 21.16 20.66 -7.96
N ARG A 5 21.08 21.68 -8.82
CA ARG A 5 19.82 22.40 -9.09
C ARG A 5 18.83 21.53 -9.86
N ALA A 6 19.31 20.75 -10.82
CA ALA A 6 18.50 19.77 -11.54
C ALA A 6 17.94 18.71 -10.58
N LEU A 7 18.79 18.13 -9.73
CA LEU A 7 18.39 17.17 -8.71
C LEU A 7 17.32 17.73 -7.76
N TRP A 8 17.48 18.97 -7.31
CA TRP A 8 16.47 19.65 -6.49
C TRP A 8 15.13 19.82 -7.21
N GLY A 9 15.17 20.15 -8.50
CA GLY A 9 13.99 20.21 -9.36
C GLY A 9 13.26 18.87 -9.43
N THR A 10 13.99 17.79 -9.72
CA THR A 10 13.44 16.43 -9.81
C THR A 10 12.89 15.97 -8.46
N CYS A 11 13.61 16.22 -7.36
CA CYS A 11 13.16 15.91 -6.00
C CYS A 11 11.87 16.66 -5.63
N ARG A 12 11.75 17.95 -5.99
CA ARG A 12 10.55 18.74 -5.70
C ARG A 12 9.36 18.28 -6.54
N PHE A 13 9.60 17.92 -7.80
CA PHE A 13 8.58 17.35 -8.68
C PHE A 13 8.07 16.02 -8.14
N MET A 14 8.96 15.08 -7.81
CA MET A 14 8.58 13.80 -7.22
C MET A 14 7.82 13.98 -5.91
N ARG A 15 8.24 14.91 -5.04
CA ARG A 15 7.47 15.23 -3.81
C ARG A 15 6.05 15.70 -4.10
N ARG A 16 5.83 16.50 -5.15
CA ARG A 16 4.49 16.93 -5.55
C ARG A 16 3.66 15.77 -6.09
N VAL A 17 4.25 14.94 -6.94
CA VAL A 17 3.60 13.74 -7.49
C VAL A 17 3.21 12.79 -6.34
N CYS A 18 4.09 12.53 -5.39
CA CYS A 18 3.81 11.74 -4.19
C CYS A 18 2.97 12.48 -3.12
N SER A 19 2.55 13.71 -3.37
CA SER A 19 1.54 14.39 -2.54
C SER A 19 0.15 14.28 -3.16
N ASN A 20 0.04 13.78 -4.39
CA ASN A 20 -1.25 13.51 -5.02
C ASN A 20 -1.85 12.24 -4.37
N PRO A 21 -3.07 12.32 -3.80
CA PRO A 21 -3.69 11.18 -3.12
C PRO A 21 -3.82 9.92 -3.99
N GLU A 22 -4.17 10.06 -5.27
CA GLU A 22 -4.33 8.93 -6.19
C GLU A 22 -3.01 8.21 -6.45
N VAL A 23 -1.93 8.99 -6.62
CA VAL A 23 -0.59 8.42 -6.83
C VAL A 23 -0.11 7.76 -5.55
N SER A 24 -0.23 8.45 -4.42
CA SER A 24 0.15 7.95 -3.10
C SER A 24 -0.62 6.69 -2.73
N TRP A 25 -1.90 6.62 -3.09
CA TRP A 25 -2.74 5.44 -2.90
C TRP A 25 -2.19 4.20 -3.61
N ARG A 26 -1.52 4.37 -4.76
CA ARG A 26 -0.99 3.25 -5.57
C ARG A 26 0.44 2.85 -5.22
N ILE A 27 1.09 3.53 -4.28
CA ILE A 27 2.47 3.20 -3.88
C ILE A 27 2.47 1.84 -3.16
N ASN A 28 3.24 0.90 -3.70
CA ASN A 28 3.47 -0.41 -3.09
C ASN A 28 4.72 -0.35 -2.19
N LEU A 29 4.52 -0.17 -0.87
CA LEU A 29 5.60 -0.10 0.10
C LEU A 29 6.41 -1.40 0.19
N GLY A 30 5.77 -2.57 0.04
CA GLY A 30 6.47 -3.86 0.01
C GLY A 30 7.57 -3.92 -1.05
N ARG A 31 7.31 -3.36 -2.24
CA ARG A 31 8.29 -3.27 -3.33
C ARG A 31 9.34 -2.19 -3.10
N VAL A 32 8.96 -1.06 -2.52
CA VAL A 32 9.89 0.05 -2.22
C VAL A 32 10.85 -0.30 -1.08
N SER A 33 10.41 -1.10 -0.11
CA SER A 33 11.18 -1.42 1.10
C SER A 33 11.77 -2.83 1.11
N SER A 34 12.31 -3.30 -0.01
CA SER A 34 12.90 -4.65 -0.11
C SER A 34 14.11 -4.86 0.83
N SER A 35 14.72 -3.77 1.33
CA SER A 35 15.81 -3.82 2.31
C SER A 35 15.34 -3.47 3.71
N ASN A 36 15.60 -4.36 4.67
CA ASN A 36 15.34 -4.14 6.10
C ASN A 36 16.04 -2.90 6.66
N ARG A 37 17.15 -2.44 6.05
CA ARG A 37 17.84 -1.22 6.47
C ARG A 37 17.02 0.04 6.23
N TRP A 38 16.24 0.09 5.15
CA TRP A 38 15.44 1.26 4.82
C TRP A 38 14.23 1.41 5.75
N ARG A 39 13.58 0.29 6.13
CA ARG A 39 12.41 0.26 7.02
C ARG A 39 12.63 0.92 8.38
N ASN A 40 13.87 0.88 8.88
CA ASN A 40 14.24 1.46 10.17
C ASN A 40 14.68 2.93 10.09
N THR A 41 14.58 3.57 8.92
CA THR A 41 14.97 4.98 8.76
C THR A 41 13.82 5.94 9.09
N ILE A 42 14.18 7.13 9.59
CA ILE A 42 13.23 8.24 9.82
C ILE A 42 12.48 8.59 8.53
N ALA A 43 13.15 8.53 7.37
CA ALA A 43 12.54 8.82 6.09
C ALA A 43 11.44 7.82 5.73
N TYR A 44 11.65 6.53 6.00
CA TYR A 44 10.63 5.51 5.80
C TYR A 44 9.44 5.70 6.74
N GLN A 45 9.70 5.94 8.04
CA GLN A 45 8.62 6.18 9.00
C GLN A 45 7.77 7.41 8.62
N ALA A 46 8.41 8.49 8.18
CA ALA A 46 7.70 9.68 7.69
C ALA A 46 6.87 9.42 6.42
N LEU A 47 7.36 8.57 5.51
CA LEU A 47 6.62 8.16 4.32
C LEU A 47 5.44 7.27 4.69
N LEU A 48 5.67 6.25 5.53
CA LEU A 48 4.64 5.35 6.03
C LEU A 48 3.51 6.15 6.66
N HIS A 49 3.82 7.04 7.60
CA HIS A 49 2.82 7.88 8.27
C HIS A 49 1.98 8.71 7.28
N ARG A 50 2.61 9.33 6.26
CA ARG A 50 1.89 10.09 5.23
C ARG A 50 0.94 9.21 4.41
N LEU A 51 1.40 8.03 4.01
CA LEU A 51 0.61 7.10 3.20
C LEU A 51 -0.53 6.50 4.01
N THR A 52 -0.28 6.18 5.29
CA THR A 52 -1.31 5.77 6.24
C THR A 52 -2.35 6.86 6.38
N ASN A 53 -1.99 8.14 6.56
CA ASN A 53 -3.00 9.21 6.69
C ASN A 53 -3.88 9.38 5.43
N ILE A 54 -3.35 9.07 4.25
CA ILE A 54 -4.08 9.22 2.97
C ILE A 54 -4.93 7.97 2.65
N GLY A 55 -4.76 6.85 3.36
CA GLY A 55 -5.54 5.64 3.10
C GLY A 55 -4.87 4.59 2.25
N ASN A 56 -3.60 4.75 1.88
CA ASN A 56 -2.91 3.74 1.09
C ASN A 56 -3.03 2.35 1.74
N PRO A 57 -3.62 1.34 1.07
CA PRO A 57 -3.99 0.08 1.73
C PRO A 57 -2.80 -0.70 2.30
N GLU A 58 -1.64 -0.63 1.64
CA GLU A 58 -0.40 -1.27 2.11
C GLU A 58 0.15 -0.59 3.37
N ALA A 59 0.18 0.75 3.39
CA ALA A 59 0.62 1.53 4.55
C ALA A 59 -0.32 1.33 5.74
N CYS A 60 -1.63 1.34 5.49
CA CYS A 60 -2.64 1.07 6.51
C CYS A 60 -2.50 -0.35 7.07
N PHE A 61 -2.24 -1.35 6.22
CA PHE A 61 -1.95 -2.70 6.67
C PHE A 61 -0.70 -2.76 7.57
N ILE A 62 0.40 -2.14 7.15
CA ILE A 62 1.65 -2.14 7.94
C ILE A 62 1.45 -1.46 9.30
N THR A 63 0.82 -0.28 9.33
CA THR A 63 0.53 0.45 10.57
C THR A 63 -0.41 -0.35 11.46
N GLY A 64 -1.52 -0.86 10.93
CA GLY A 64 -2.47 -1.64 11.71
C GLY A 64 -1.86 -2.93 12.27
N MET A 65 -0.99 -3.61 11.53
CA MET A 65 -0.26 -4.76 12.07
C MET A 65 0.69 -4.38 13.22
N GLN A 66 1.29 -3.19 13.20
CA GLN A 66 2.15 -2.71 14.29
C GLN A 66 1.34 -2.35 15.54
N ASP A 67 0.14 -1.80 15.35
CA ASP A 67 -0.75 -1.40 16.43
C ASP A 67 -1.43 -2.60 17.10
N VAL A 68 -1.85 -3.59 16.29
CA VAL A 68 -2.49 -4.82 16.77
C VAL A 68 -1.47 -5.80 17.36
N PHE A 69 -0.25 -5.84 16.82
CA PHE A 69 0.81 -6.76 17.26
C PHE A 69 2.10 -5.98 17.62
N PRO A 70 2.09 -5.16 18.68
CA PRO A 70 3.24 -4.32 19.05
C PRO A 70 4.44 -5.13 19.58
N GLY A 71 4.25 -6.42 19.87
CA GLY A 71 5.28 -7.28 20.42
C GLY A 71 5.03 -8.77 20.14
N PRO A 72 5.97 -9.64 20.56
CA PRO A 72 5.94 -11.07 20.27
C PRO A 72 4.94 -11.86 21.13
N VAL A 73 4.28 -11.23 22.10
CA VAL A 73 3.41 -11.89 23.06
C VAL A 73 2.00 -11.29 22.99
N PHE A 74 1.01 -12.16 22.87
CA PHE A 74 -0.39 -11.81 23.03
C PHE A 74 -0.70 -11.60 24.51
N THR A 75 -0.85 -10.36 24.93
CA THR A 75 -1.39 -10.03 26.25
C THR A 75 -2.91 -10.04 26.20
N ALA A 76 -3.57 -10.47 27.27
CA ALA A 76 -5.03 -10.36 27.38
C ALA A 76 -5.42 -8.91 27.76
N PRO A 77 -6.58 -8.39 27.29
CA PRO A 77 -7.47 -9.00 26.29
C PRO A 77 -6.78 -9.07 24.91
N GLY A 78 -7.17 -10.04 24.09
CA GLY A 78 -6.54 -10.29 22.78
C GLY A 78 -6.58 -9.07 21.85
N PRO A 79 -5.89 -9.16 20.70
CA PRO A 79 -5.85 -8.05 19.74
C PRO A 79 -7.24 -7.69 19.21
N ASP A 80 -7.59 -6.41 19.29
CA ASP A 80 -8.81 -5.86 18.69
C ASP A 80 -8.58 -5.45 17.22
N LEU A 81 -9.66 -5.30 16.47
CA LEU A 81 -9.60 -4.82 15.09
C LEU A 81 -9.25 -3.34 15.03
N ASP A 82 -8.09 -3.03 14.44
CA ASP A 82 -7.63 -1.66 14.22
C ASP A 82 -8.23 -1.00 12.97
N GLU A 83 -8.52 0.31 13.05
CA GLU A 83 -9.12 1.11 11.97
C GLU A 83 -8.26 1.10 10.69
N ASN A 84 -6.93 1.03 10.81
CA ASN A 84 -6.06 0.94 9.65
C ASN A 84 -6.19 -0.42 8.95
N LEU A 85 -6.42 -1.51 9.69
CA LEU A 85 -6.69 -2.81 9.08
C LEU A 85 -8.05 -2.83 8.36
N GLU A 86 -9.07 -2.20 8.92
CA GLU A 86 -10.37 -2.03 8.26
C GLU A 86 -10.24 -1.25 6.96
N ARG A 87 -9.52 -0.13 7.00
CA ARG A 87 -9.29 0.72 5.84
C ARG A 87 -8.45 0.05 4.76
N ALA A 88 -7.46 -0.74 5.16
CA ALA A 88 -6.69 -1.56 4.23
C ALA A 88 -7.58 -2.65 3.58
N ALA A 89 -8.42 -3.32 4.36
CA ALA A 89 -9.36 -4.31 3.85
C ALA A 89 -10.37 -3.67 2.88
N ALA A 90 -10.98 -2.53 3.24
CA ALA A 90 -11.84 -1.75 2.36
C ALA A 90 -11.12 -1.32 1.07
N GLY A 91 -9.82 -1.06 1.15
CA GLY A 91 -8.93 -0.78 0.03
C GLY A 91 -8.48 -2.00 -0.79
N ASN A 92 -9.11 -3.15 -0.64
CA ASN A 92 -8.80 -4.40 -1.35
C ASN A 92 -7.45 -5.05 -1.00
N HIS A 93 -6.89 -4.76 0.18
CA HIS A 93 -5.70 -5.45 0.67
C HIS A 93 -6.05 -6.83 1.24
N LYS A 94 -5.78 -7.90 0.48
CA LYS A 94 -6.22 -9.27 0.82
C LYS A 94 -5.74 -9.78 2.17
N ALA A 95 -4.48 -9.54 2.52
CA ALA A 95 -3.95 -9.95 3.82
C ALA A 95 -4.59 -9.17 4.97
N ALA A 96 -4.98 -7.91 4.74
CA ALA A 96 -5.68 -7.12 5.76
C ALA A 96 -7.09 -7.65 5.96
N ALA A 97 -7.81 -7.96 4.86
CA ALA A 97 -9.13 -8.58 4.93
C ALA A 97 -9.08 -9.92 5.69
N TYR A 98 -8.08 -10.76 5.42
CA TYR A 98 -7.91 -12.01 6.17
C TYR A 98 -7.69 -11.78 7.67
N VAL A 99 -6.76 -10.90 8.04
CA VAL A 99 -6.49 -10.58 9.46
C VAL A 99 -7.73 -9.99 10.11
N ALA A 100 -8.42 -9.04 9.47
CA ALA A 100 -9.63 -8.42 9.99
C ALA A 100 -10.73 -9.46 10.26
N ALA A 101 -10.92 -10.43 9.36
CA ALA A 101 -11.87 -11.52 9.58
C ALA A 101 -11.52 -12.39 10.80
N VAL A 102 -10.22 -12.65 11.03
CA VAL A 102 -9.76 -13.41 12.19
C VAL A 102 -9.98 -12.63 13.49
N LEU A 103 -9.64 -11.33 13.53
CA LEU A 103 -9.84 -10.48 14.70
C LEU A 103 -11.32 -10.39 15.08
N LEU A 104 -12.21 -10.15 14.10
CA LEU A 104 -13.66 -10.13 14.32
C LEU A 104 -14.20 -11.46 14.85
N TYR A 105 -13.69 -12.59 14.33
CA TYR A 105 -14.09 -13.90 14.82
C TYR A 105 -13.69 -14.14 16.28
N MET A 106 -12.50 -13.68 16.67
CA MET A 106 -12.03 -13.77 18.05
C MET A 106 -12.86 -12.88 18.99
N ASP A 107 -13.17 -11.66 18.56
CA ASP A 107 -13.94 -10.70 19.36
C ASP A 107 -15.40 -11.15 19.56
N ASN A 108 -15.99 -11.85 18.57
CA ASN A 108 -17.32 -12.45 18.69
C ASN A 108 -17.38 -13.67 19.63
N GLY A 109 -16.35 -13.93 20.44
CA GLY A 109 -16.33 -15.01 21.42
C GLY A 109 -16.58 -16.39 20.81
N ASN A 110 -16.17 -16.59 19.55
CA ASN A 110 -16.39 -17.82 18.79
C ASN A 110 -17.89 -18.16 18.57
N ALA A 111 -18.80 -17.17 18.68
CA ALA A 111 -20.25 -17.33 18.48
C ALA A 111 -20.66 -17.51 16.99
N GLY A 112 -19.72 -17.90 16.14
CA GLY A 112 -19.87 -18.01 14.69
C GLY A 112 -19.29 -16.81 13.94
N ILE A 113 -19.11 -16.96 12.64
CA ILE A 113 -18.56 -15.92 11.77
C ILE A 113 -19.68 -14.92 11.46
N ASP A 114 -19.49 -13.64 11.78
CA ASP A 114 -20.46 -12.59 11.45
C ASP A 114 -20.48 -12.27 9.93
N ALA A 115 -21.39 -11.39 9.50
CA ALA A 115 -21.54 -11.03 8.09
C ALA A 115 -20.30 -10.28 7.53
N THR A 116 -19.68 -9.43 8.34
CA THR A 116 -18.51 -8.61 7.98
C THR A 116 -17.27 -9.50 7.83
N ALA A 117 -17.00 -10.38 8.80
CA ALA A 117 -15.93 -11.36 8.73
C ALA A 117 -16.08 -12.29 7.53
N ARG A 118 -17.31 -12.73 7.21
CA ARG A 118 -17.60 -13.49 5.98
C ARG A 118 -17.27 -12.70 4.71
N GLN A 119 -17.60 -11.41 4.67
CA GLN A 119 -17.29 -10.56 3.51
C GLN A 119 -15.77 -10.44 3.32
N TYR A 120 -15.03 -10.17 4.39
CA TYR A 120 -13.57 -10.09 4.32
C TYR A 120 -12.91 -11.42 3.95
N MET A 121 -13.44 -12.57 4.43
CA MET A 121 -12.97 -13.88 3.99
C MET A 121 -13.17 -14.08 2.47
N ARG A 122 -14.32 -13.69 1.93
CA ARG A 122 -14.56 -13.79 0.47
C ARG A 122 -13.58 -12.93 -0.31
N GLN A 123 -13.34 -11.70 0.16
CA GLN A 123 -12.40 -10.77 -0.46
C GLN A 123 -10.94 -11.29 -0.42
N ALA A 124 -10.54 -11.90 0.69
CA ALA A 124 -9.23 -12.54 0.81
C ALA A 124 -9.11 -13.78 -0.11
N ALA A 125 -10.19 -14.56 -0.23
CA ALA A 125 -10.26 -15.79 -1.01
C ALA A 125 -10.43 -15.58 -2.52
N THR A 126 -10.83 -14.39 -2.98
CA THR A 126 -10.73 -14.02 -4.40
C THR A 126 -9.25 -13.97 -4.80
N THR A 127 -8.67 -15.13 -5.13
CA THR A 127 -7.45 -15.26 -5.93
C THR A 127 -7.64 -14.45 -7.20
N GLY A 128 -6.62 -13.68 -7.60
CA GLY A 128 -6.75 -12.73 -8.70
C GLY A 128 -7.08 -13.46 -9.99
N GLU A 129 -8.35 -13.46 -10.36
CA GLU A 129 -8.82 -13.76 -11.71
C GLU A 129 -9.12 -12.41 -12.38
N GLU A 130 -8.13 -11.52 -12.34
CA GLU A 130 -8.09 -10.23 -13.03
C GLU A 130 -6.74 -10.08 -13.74
N ASP A 131 -6.37 -11.09 -14.54
CA ASP A 131 -5.28 -11.03 -15.52
C ASP A 131 -5.66 -11.81 -16.80
N SER A 132 -6.93 -11.76 -17.18
CA SER A 132 -7.38 -12.22 -18.50
C SER A 132 -8.08 -11.09 -19.25
N VAL A 133 -7.32 -10.03 -19.52
CA VAL A 133 -7.60 -9.25 -20.73
C VAL A 133 -7.12 -10.12 -21.88
N VAL A 134 -8.06 -10.73 -22.59
CA VAL A 134 -7.83 -11.28 -23.93
C VAL A 134 -7.22 -10.16 -24.76
N ALA A 135 -5.94 -10.31 -25.11
CA ALA A 135 -5.29 -9.40 -26.05
C ALA A 135 -6.03 -9.46 -27.39
N PRO A 136 -6.54 -8.34 -27.94
CA PRO A 136 -6.95 -8.33 -29.33
C PRO A 136 -5.68 -8.44 -30.20
N ALA A 137 -5.60 -9.51 -30.98
CA ALA A 137 -4.64 -9.60 -32.07
C ALA A 137 -5.00 -8.59 -33.17
N GLY A 138 -4.05 -7.72 -33.53
CA GLY A 138 -4.14 -6.78 -34.66
C GLY A 138 -3.57 -5.42 -34.30
N ASP A 139 -2.26 -5.19 -34.47
CA ASP A 139 -1.59 -4.66 -35.67
C ASP A 139 -1.19 -3.17 -35.48
N ARG A 140 0.12 -2.95 -35.61
CA ARG A 140 0.90 -1.72 -35.80
C ARG A 140 0.31 -0.35 -35.43
N GLY A 141 1.02 0.33 -34.52
CA GLY A 141 1.02 1.79 -34.41
C GLY A 141 1.98 2.30 -33.34
N THR A 142 3.23 2.56 -33.72
CA THR A 142 4.26 3.16 -32.86
C THR A 142 3.86 4.56 -32.40
N MET A 143 3.73 4.79 -31.08
CA MET A 143 3.86 6.12 -30.48
C MET A 143 4.89 6.04 -29.36
N TRP A 144 6.16 6.15 -29.76
CA TRP A 144 7.27 6.39 -28.85
C TRP A 144 7.23 7.85 -28.40
N LEU A 145 7.38 8.04 -27.09
CA LEU A 145 7.60 9.33 -26.42
C LEU A 145 8.90 9.97 -26.93
N GLU A 146 8.77 10.98 -27.80
CA GLU A 146 9.86 11.94 -28.05
C GLU A 146 9.44 13.34 -27.61
N HIS A 147 9.90 13.76 -26.43
CA HIS A 147 10.28 15.17 -26.23
C HIS A 147 11.14 15.36 -24.96
N LEU A 148 12.41 14.94 -25.02
CA LEU A 148 13.47 15.43 -24.13
C LEU A 148 14.73 15.73 -24.96
N SER A 149 14.64 16.71 -25.85
CA SER A 149 15.84 17.27 -26.50
C SER A 149 16.56 18.19 -25.51
N CYS A 150 17.57 17.63 -24.86
CA CYS A 150 18.55 18.36 -24.06
C CYS A 150 19.46 19.17 -24.99
N ARG A 151 19.33 20.50 -25.04
CA ARG A 151 20.28 21.38 -25.75
C ARG A 151 21.56 21.50 -24.92
N ARG A 152 22.64 20.87 -25.39
CA ARG A 152 24.03 21.24 -25.06
C ARG A 152 24.40 22.45 -25.92
N THR A 153 24.83 23.54 -25.30
CA THR A 153 25.69 24.53 -25.97
C THR A 153 27.01 24.56 -25.24
N ALA A 154 28.07 24.56 -26.03
CA ALA A 154 29.47 24.64 -25.64
C ALA A 154 29.80 25.91 -24.85
#